data_AF-A0A2E1VNV9-F1
#
_entry.id   AF-A0A2E1VNV9-F1
#
_cell.length_a   1.000
_cell.length_b   1.000
_cell.length_c   1.000
_cell.angle_alpha   90.00
_cell.angle_beta   90.00
_cell.angle_gamma   90.00
#
_symmetry.space_group_name_H-M   'P 1'
#
loop_
_entity.id
_entity.type
_entity.pdbx_description
1 polymer ?
#
loop_
_entity_poly.entity_id
_entity_poly.type
_entity_poly.pdbx_seq_one_letter_code
_entity_poly.pdbx_strand_id
1 'polypeptide(L)'
;MRILPVLMLAACWALGSAAAPAQIFEVVFHDEKTAKKYKKDMVEIEGRLRYIGELRSGVDYKPGQGSNYDRAGRSEWFLPNPDDPTKLPYKVDDDGRITKAIKKQVGGVQNAHIAAITMFAPNSSWHAIGREFEQRMARIEELEETRDREEEGGSAWQLKHRALLEEIEQSRVWLGGFGFTGAAEDLAREMKKQTKVVGREAAVERERRAMEGIGEVRVAQEVNASAEQWAPGHIFKIQESQHCRIIYHAGIPDGAVAGSLSMAEKAILGFRARFVEPYLAEDFPDRIPEKVFIEWYFGPDDLTAHEKMYEEHFGMIWGPNKAERLKMEGSRNMRGGENPDWLYYWRNVAQEDPAGKVANNLGVTLATVHYGTNFTKVPMDWVEEAVGYWVSLEYLGRNVVTNKAFDWGKDDEGRTVGRGGRKDEDDKKTVGEGFVQAGERTLYLQSALGEGSPFSALMTTRLFDMQRGDVAKSWAMFEYLVRTDPKRSQIFLREMAKFAREGGDFHEKLRKRAESLFEVRGEDVFRKLDRDWEAWVRSQLGLSPKD
;
A
#
# COMPACT_ATOMS: atom_id res chain seq x y z
N MET A 1 -53.65 1.78 15.44
CA MET A 1 -53.70 2.46 14.11
C MET A 1 -53.69 3.96 14.37
N ARG A 2 -52.84 4.83 13.82
CA ARG A 2 -51.78 4.77 12.81
C ARG A 2 -50.91 6.02 13.05
N ILE A 3 -49.58 5.82 13.08
CA ILE A 3 -48.51 6.60 12.42
C ILE A 3 -48.57 8.14 12.48
N LEU A 4 -47.67 8.77 13.25
CA LEU A 4 -46.51 9.58 12.78
C LEU A 4 -45.89 10.32 13.99
N PRO A 5 -44.56 10.18 14.20
CA PRO A 5 -43.70 11.32 13.93
C PRO A 5 -42.49 10.87 13.09
N VAL A 6 -42.53 11.17 11.79
CA VAL A 6 -41.43 10.95 10.84
C VAL A 6 -40.69 12.26 10.51
N LEU A 7 -41.07 13.39 11.12
CA LEU A 7 -40.57 14.71 10.71
C LEU A 7 -39.46 15.31 11.58
N MET A 8 -38.87 14.56 12.53
CA MET A 8 -37.70 15.01 13.31
C MET A 8 -36.44 14.15 13.16
N LEU A 9 -36.43 13.19 12.22
CA LEU A 9 -35.24 12.38 11.88
C LEU A 9 -34.62 12.73 10.52
N ALA A 10 -35.22 13.68 9.78
CA ALA A 10 -34.75 14.10 8.46
C ALA A 10 -34.00 15.46 8.45
N ALA A 11 -33.81 16.10 9.62
CA ALA A 11 -33.22 17.44 9.71
C ALA A 11 -31.73 17.48 10.12
N CYS A 12 -31.09 16.32 10.37
CA CYS A 12 -29.64 16.23 10.59
C CYS A 12 -28.87 15.68 9.38
N TRP A 13 -29.55 15.44 8.25
CA TRP A 13 -28.96 14.90 7.01
C TRP A 13 -28.88 15.93 5.87
N ALA A 14 -29.01 17.22 6.19
CA ALA A 14 -29.07 18.31 5.21
C ALA A 14 -28.10 19.47 5.52
N LEU A 15 -26.93 19.18 6.11
CA LEU A 15 -25.83 20.13 6.22
C LEU A 15 -24.57 19.53 5.60
N GLY A 16 -24.14 20.18 4.51
CA GLY A 16 -22.96 19.79 3.74
C GLY A 16 -23.34 19.16 2.42
N SER A 17 -23.65 19.97 1.41
CA SER A 17 -23.24 19.58 0.06
C SER A 17 -21.72 19.41 0.14
N ALA A 18 -21.26 18.17 0.30
CA ALA A 18 -19.87 17.84 0.58
C ALA A 18 -19.01 18.40 -0.55
N ALA A 19 -18.33 19.47 -0.20
CA ALA A 19 -17.24 20.05 -0.96
C ALA A 19 -16.10 19.03 -1.02
N ALA A 20 -15.23 19.27 -1.97
CA ALA A 20 -14.69 18.21 -2.76
C ALA A 20 -13.26 17.87 -2.31
N PRO A 21 -12.95 16.60 -1.97
CA PRO A 21 -11.72 16.26 -1.27
C PRO A 21 -10.47 16.17 -2.17
N ALA A 22 -9.31 16.55 -1.64
CA ALA A 22 -8.03 16.65 -2.36
C ALA A 22 -7.39 15.29 -2.69
N GLN A 23 -7.27 14.93 -3.97
CA GLN A 23 -6.61 13.70 -4.43
C GLN A 23 -5.30 14.03 -5.17
N ILE A 24 -4.31 13.14 -5.08
CA ILE A 24 -3.05 13.29 -5.84
C ILE A 24 -3.19 12.54 -7.18
N PHE A 25 -2.95 13.27 -8.26
CA PHE A 25 -2.98 12.75 -9.63
C PHE A 25 -1.59 12.80 -10.26
N GLU A 26 -1.43 12.01 -11.31
CA GLU A 26 -0.34 12.16 -12.28
C GLU A 26 -0.87 12.77 -13.58
N VAL A 27 -0.09 13.68 -14.15
CA VAL A 27 -0.29 14.19 -15.51
C VAL A 27 0.65 13.43 -16.45
N VAL A 28 0.05 12.67 -17.37
CA VAL A 28 0.77 11.97 -18.44
C VAL A 28 0.78 12.87 -19.68
N PHE A 29 1.98 13.16 -20.19
CA PHE A 29 2.16 13.97 -21.40
C PHE A 29 2.12 13.11 -22.67
N HIS A 30 1.78 13.72 -23.81
CA HIS A 30 1.76 13.03 -25.12
C HIS A 30 3.12 12.43 -25.53
N ASP A 31 4.21 13.11 -25.16
CA ASP A 31 5.56 12.73 -25.55
C ASP A 31 6.61 13.36 -24.62
N GLU A 32 7.82 12.80 -24.63
CA GLU A 32 8.94 13.23 -23.78
C GLU A 32 9.40 14.67 -24.07
N LYS A 33 9.31 15.12 -25.33
CA LYS A 33 9.70 16.48 -25.73
C LYS A 33 8.73 17.50 -25.12
N THR A 34 7.46 17.17 -25.03
CA THR A 34 6.44 17.95 -24.35
C THR A 34 6.65 17.94 -22.84
N ALA A 35 6.91 16.77 -22.24
CA ALA A 35 7.19 16.64 -20.81
C ALA A 35 8.39 17.50 -20.36
N LYS A 36 9.47 17.57 -21.17
CA LYS A 36 10.67 18.38 -20.89
C LYS A 36 10.38 19.86 -20.64
N LYS A 37 9.28 20.41 -21.15
CA LYS A 37 8.85 21.80 -20.88
C LYS A 37 8.49 22.04 -19.41
N TYR A 38 8.11 20.98 -18.69
CA TYR A 38 7.65 21.01 -17.30
C TYR A 38 8.66 20.43 -16.32
N LYS A 39 9.89 20.10 -16.76
CA LYS A 39 10.90 19.38 -15.97
C LYS A 39 11.14 19.97 -14.57
N LYS A 40 11.08 21.29 -14.42
CA LYS A 40 11.28 21.99 -13.13
C LYS A 40 10.21 21.69 -12.06
N ASP A 41 9.04 21.24 -12.50
CA ASP A 41 7.85 20.98 -11.68
C ASP A 41 7.61 19.45 -11.57
N MET A 42 8.51 18.63 -12.12
CA MET A 42 8.44 17.17 -12.09
C MET A 42 9.37 16.62 -11.01
N VAL A 43 8.99 15.48 -10.45
CA VAL A 43 9.76 14.74 -9.44
C VAL A 43 10.21 13.39 -9.99
N GLU A 44 11.35 12.91 -9.54
CA GLU A 44 11.83 11.58 -9.91
C GLU A 44 11.23 10.52 -8.97
N ILE A 45 10.52 9.55 -9.54
CA ILE A 45 9.92 8.42 -8.85
C ILE A 45 10.24 7.16 -9.67
N GLU A 46 10.87 6.16 -9.04
CA GLU A 46 11.22 4.88 -9.68
C GLU A 46 12.00 5.05 -11.00
N GLY A 47 12.95 6.01 -11.02
CA GLY A 47 13.77 6.31 -12.20
C GLY A 47 13.02 7.01 -13.33
N ARG A 48 11.81 7.51 -13.09
CA ARG A 48 11.02 8.28 -14.05
C ARG A 48 10.70 9.66 -13.52
N LEU A 49 10.84 10.66 -14.38
CA LEU A 49 10.30 11.99 -14.08
C LEU A 49 8.79 11.97 -14.25
N ARG A 50 8.05 12.30 -13.19
CA ARG A 50 6.59 12.33 -13.16
C ARG A 50 6.11 13.72 -12.74
N TYR A 51 5.00 14.16 -13.34
CA TYR A 51 4.31 15.37 -12.90
C TYR A 51 3.14 14.95 -12.02
N ILE A 52 3.30 15.09 -10.71
CA ILE A 52 2.28 14.72 -9.74
C ILE A 52 1.82 15.93 -8.94
N GLY A 53 0.52 16.00 -8.65
CA GLY A 53 -0.06 17.15 -7.99
C GLY A 53 -1.51 16.94 -7.61
N GLU A 54 -2.01 17.79 -6.71
CA GLU A 54 -3.45 17.91 -6.49
C GLU A 54 -4.03 18.94 -7.45
N LEU A 55 -5.23 18.66 -7.96
CA LEU A 55 -5.94 19.57 -8.85
C LEU A 55 -6.25 20.90 -8.17
N ARG A 56 -5.81 22.03 -8.73
CA ARG A 56 -6.20 23.36 -8.22
C ARG A 56 -7.30 23.99 -9.06
N SER A 57 -7.10 24.06 -10.38
CA SER A 57 -8.08 24.66 -11.31
C SER A 57 -7.86 24.20 -12.75
N GLY A 58 -8.87 24.40 -13.60
CA GLY A 58 -8.77 24.18 -15.06
C GLY A 58 -8.95 22.73 -15.53
N VAL A 59 -9.25 21.81 -14.60
CA VAL A 59 -9.69 20.43 -14.84
C VAL A 59 -10.78 20.10 -13.83
N ASP A 60 -11.86 19.50 -14.31
CA ASP A 60 -12.88 18.88 -13.48
C ASP A 60 -12.69 17.36 -13.56
N TYR A 61 -12.59 16.68 -12.42
CA TYR A 61 -12.53 15.20 -12.37
C TYR A 61 -13.81 14.67 -11.72
N LYS A 62 -14.35 13.62 -12.33
CA LYS A 62 -15.52 12.91 -11.82
C LYS A 62 -15.23 11.40 -11.78
N PRO A 63 -15.40 10.75 -10.62
CA PRO A 63 -15.28 9.31 -10.49
C PRO A 63 -16.11 8.56 -11.53
N GLY A 64 -15.53 7.51 -12.10
CA GLY A 64 -16.16 6.73 -13.16
C GLY A 64 -16.42 7.45 -14.49
N GLN A 65 -16.22 8.78 -14.56
CA GLN A 65 -16.36 9.58 -15.80
C GLN A 65 -15.01 10.15 -16.29
N GLY A 66 -13.99 10.17 -15.43
CA GLY A 66 -12.66 10.66 -15.75
C GLY A 66 -12.51 12.18 -15.63
N SER A 67 -11.42 12.70 -16.20
CA SER A 67 -11.11 14.13 -16.22
C SER A 67 -11.70 14.81 -17.46
N ASN A 68 -12.32 15.98 -17.25
CA ASN A 68 -12.80 16.87 -18.29
C ASN A 68 -12.11 18.24 -18.20
N TYR A 69 -11.63 18.74 -19.33
CA TYR A 69 -10.93 20.02 -19.40
C TYR A 69 -10.92 20.58 -20.83
N ASP A 70 -10.92 21.90 -20.96
CA ASP A 70 -10.74 22.57 -22.24
C ASP A 70 -9.28 22.39 -22.73
N ARG A 71 -9.10 21.78 -23.90
CA ARG A 71 -7.77 21.57 -24.51
C ARG A 71 -7.04 22.88 -24.81
N ALA A 72 -7.75 23.97 -25.11
CA ALA A 72 -7.13 25.28 -25.32
C ALA A 72 -6.72 25.95 -23.99
N GLY A 73 -7.25 25.45 -22.87
CA GLY A 73 -7.03 25.99 -21.53
C GLY A 73 -5.70 25.61 -20.90
N ARG A 74 -5.54 26.09 -19.66
CA ARG A 74 -4.42 25.77 -18.78
C ARG A 74 -4.97 25.28 -17.44
N SER A 75 -4.43 24.18 -16.96
CA SER A 75 -4.69 23.67 -15.63
C SER A 75 -3.63 24.13 -14.64
N GLU A 76 -4.02 24.26 -13.38
CA GLU A 76 -3.14 24.56 -12.27
C GLU A 76 -3.18 23.43 -11.25
N TRP A 77 -2.03 23.17 -10.64
CA TRP A 77 -1.79 22.02 -9.78
C TRP A 77 -1.04 22.47 -8.52
N PHE A 78 -1.45 21.96 -7.36
CA PHE A 78 -0.68 22.08 -6.13
C PHE A 78 0.43 21.03 -6.13
N LEU A 79 1.68 21.50 -6.10
CA LEU A 79 2.88 20.67 -6.16
C LEU A 79 3.46 20.46 -4.75
N PRO A 80 4.01 19.28 -4.46
CA PRO A 80 4.68 19.03 -3.19
C PRO A 80 5.95 19.87 -3.06
N ASN A 81 6.46 20.04 -1.83
CA ASN A 81 7.83 20.47 -1.62
C ASN A 81 8.73 19.23 -1.48
N PRO A 82 9.64 18.96 -2.43
CA PRO A 82 10.45 17.73 -2.41
C PRO A 82 11.33 17.57 -1.16
N ASP A 83 11.71 18.68 -0.52
CA ASP A 83 12.61 18.67 0.63
C ASP A 83 11.89 18.47 1.97
N ASP A 84 10.57 18.70 2.02
CA ASP A 84 9.85 18.73 3.29
C ASP A 84 8.34 18.49 3.09
N PRO A 85 7.83 17.29 3.42
CA PRO A 85 6.41 16.94 3.31
C PRO A 85 5.48 17.81 4.16
N THR A 86 5.98 18.44 5.23
CA THR A 86 5.18 19.31 6.10
C THR A 86 4.96 20.71 5.50
N LYS A 87 5.77 21.09 4.50
CA LYS A 87 5.65 22.38 3.79
C LYS A 87 4.59 22.28 2.69
N LEU A 88 3.34 22.25 3.10
CA LEU A 88 2.16 22.12 2.24
C LEU A 88 2.06 23.24 1.20
N PRO A 89 1.51 22.98 -0.01
CA PRO A 89 1.29 24.00 -1.03
C PRO A 89 0.12 24.93 -0.72
N TYR A 90 -0.52 24.78 0.43
CA TYR A 90 -1.65 25.56 0.89
C TYR A 90 -1.76 25.58 2.43
N LYS A 91 -2.61 26.46 2.95
CA LYS A 91 -3.04 26.48 4.35
C LYS A 91 -4.37 25.76 4.50
N VAL A 92 -4.52 25.05 5.61
CA VAL A 92 -5.71 24.30 6.00
C VAL A 92 -6.22 24.88 7.32
N ASP A 93 -7.54 24.99 7.50
CA ASP A 93 -8.16 25.32 8.80
C ASP A 93 -8.51 24.05 9.60
N ASP A 94 -9.06 24.24 10.80
CA ASP A 94 -9.39 23.14 11.72
C ASP A 94 -10.46 22.18 11.16
N ASP A 95 -11.29 22.66 10.23
CA ASP A 95 -12.32 21.87 9.54
C ASP A 95 -11.76 21.12 8.31
N GLY A 96 -10.46 21.23 8.05
CA GLY A 96 -9.81 20.60 6.90
C GLY A 96 -10.02 21.35 5.58
N ARG A 97 -10.46 22.62 5.60
CA ARG A 97 -10.68 23.41 4.39
C ARG A 97 -9.42 24.14 3.97
N ILE A 98 -9.20 24.17 2.66
CA ILE A 98 -8.10 24.93 2.08
C ILE A 98 -8.45 26.42 2.11
N THR A 99 -7.73 27.20 2.92
CA THR A 99 -7.98 28.64 3.09
C THR A 99 -7.09 29.52 2.23
N LYS A 100 -5.89 29.03 1.85
CA LYS A 100 -4.93 29.85 1.10
C LYS A 100 -3.92 29.02 0.31
N ALA A 101 -3.77 29.32 -0.98
CA ALA A 101 -2.73 28.74 -1.84
C ALA A 101 -1.35 29.42 -1.63
N ILE A 102 -0.28 28.64 -1.72
CA ILE A 102 1.10 29.11 -1.75
C ILE A 102 1.57 29.16 -3.22
N LYS A 103 1.60 30.37 -3.80
CA LYS A 103 1.85 30.58 -5.24
C LYS A 103 3.12 29.91 -5.80
N LYS A 104 4.19 29.81 -4.99
CA LYS A 104 5.46 29.20 -5.42
C LYS A 104 5.36 27.68 -5.63
N GLN A 105 4.35 27.03 -5.05
CA GLN A 105 4.09 25.59 -5.17
C GLN A 105 2.83 25.33 -6.02
N VAL A 106 2.52 26.26 -6.94
CA VAL A 106 1.51 26.06 -7.97
C VAL A 106 2.21 25.88 -9.30
N GLY A 107 2.10 24.67 -9.85
CA GLY A 107 2.47 24.36 -11.22
C GLY A 107 1.33 24.65 -12.18
N GLY A 108 1.64 24.88 -13.45
CA GLY A 108 0.59 24.96 -14.46
C GLY A 108 0.95 24.27 -15.75
N VAL A 109 -0.03 23.56 -16.32
CA VAL A 109 0.13 22.72 -17.50
C VAL A 109 -0.83 23.19 -18.59
N GLN A 110 -0.32 23.29 -19.82
CA GLN A 110 -1.18 23.57 -20.97
C GLN A 110 -1.98 22.30 -21.27
N ASN A 111 -3.30 22.38 -21.31
CA ASN A 111 -4.15 21.19 -21.39
C ASN A 111 -3.96 20.42 -22.71
N ALA A 112 -3.60 21.10 -23.79
CA ALA A 112 -3.23 20.49 -25.08
C ALA A 112 -1.98 19.58 -25.02
N HIS A 113 -1.18 19.66 -23.95
CA HIS A 113 0.00 18.81 -23.74
C HIS A 113 -0.32 17.51 -22.98
N ILE A 114 -1.51 17.42 -22.37
CA ILE A 114 -1.91 16.33 -21.50
C ILE A 114 -2.53 15.20 -22.35
N ALA A 115 -1.90 14.02 -22.29
CA ALA A 115 -2.44 12.79 -22.87
C ALA A 115 -3.47 12.15 -21.95
N ALA A 116 -3.18 12.09 -20.64
CA ALA A 116 -4.07 11.55 -19.64
C ALA A 116 -3.81 12.18 -18.27
N ILE A 117 -4.83 12.13 -17.41
CA ILE A 117 -4.71 12.41 -15.98
C ILE A 117 -5.15 11.14 -15.26
N THR A 118 -4.24 10.58 -14.46
CA THR A 118 -4.45 9.30 -13.77
C THR A 118 -4.42 9.53 -12.26
N MET A 119 -5.20 8.74 -11.52
CA MET A 119 -5.14 8.78 -10.05
C MET A 119 -3.83 8.15 -9.60
N PHE A 120 -3.03 8.90 -8.83
CA PHE A 120 -1.77 8.41 -8.29
C PHE A 120 -1.95 7.90 -6.86
N ALA A 121 -2.57 8.71 -6.01
CA ALA A 121 -2.98 8.34 -4.66
C ALA A 121 -4.42 8.82 -4.41
N PRO A 122 -5.43 7.96 -4.66
CA PRO A 122 -6.85 8.36 -4.72
C PRO A 122 -7.41 8.82 -3.38
N ASN A 123 -6.82 8.35 -2.28
CA ASN A 123 -7.30 8.57 -0.92
C ASN A 123 -6.39 9.49 -0.10
N SER A 124 -5.43 10.14 -0.76
CA SER A 124 -4.40 10.95 -0.11
C SER A 124 -4.31 12.36 -0.68
N SER A 125 -3.86 13.26 0.18
CA SER A 125 -3.52 14.66 -0.11
C SER A 125 -2.12 14.95 0.42
N TRP A 126 -1.47 15.99 -0.05
CA TRP A 126 -0.21 16.52 0.50
C TRP A 126 -0.35 16.82 2.00
N HIS A 127 -1.50 17.31 2.45
CA HIS A 127 -1.78 17.45 3.88
C HIS A 127 -1.75 16.11 4.62
N ALA A 128 -2.41 15.08 4.10
CA ALA A 128 -2.38 13.75 4.70
C ALA A 128 -0.96 13.16 4.74
N ILE A 129 -0.20 13.29 3.66
CA ILE A 129 1.18 12.83 3.59
C ILE A 129 2.08 13.58 4.57
N GLY A 130 1.89 14.90 4.72
CA GLY A 130 2.58 15.70 5.73
C GLY A 130 2.34 15.21 7.15
N ARG A 131 1.08 14.90 7.51
CA ARG A 131 0.75 14.34 8.83
C ARG A 131 1.33 12.94 9.03
N GLU A 132 1.28 12.07 8.02
CA GLU A 132 1.89 10.74 8.10
C GLU A 132 3.41 10.84 8.28
N PHE A 133 4.05 11.82 7.64
CA PHE A 133 5.48 12.08 7.81
C PHE A 133 5.80 12.45 9.26
N GLU A 134 5.05 13.37 9.86
CA GLU A 134 5.21 13.73 11.28
C GLU A 134 5.05 12.51 12.20
N GLN A 135 4.05 11.65 11.96
CA GLN A 135 3.83 10.42 12.72
C GLN A 135 4.98 9.42 12.59
N ARG A 136 5.55 9.28 11.39
CA ARG A 136 6.72 8.41 11.15
C ARG A 136 7.97 8.97 11.83
N MET A 137 8.20 10.28 11.77
CA MET A 137 9.34 10.91 12.43
C MET A 137 9.26 10.76 13.96
N ALA A 138 8.08 10.97 14.54
CA ALA A 138 7.86 10.75 15.97
C ALA A 138 8.12 9.29 16.38
N ARG A 139 7.80 8.32 15.51
CA ARG A 139 8.12 6.91 15.76
C ARG A 139 9.61 6.62 15.68
N ILE A 140 10.32 7.20 14.72
CA ILE A 140 11.78 7.07 14.63
C ILE A 140 12.40 7.59 15.94
N GLU A 141 11.98 8.76 16.41
CA GLU A 141 12.42 9.34 17.69
C GLU A 141 12.12 8.41 18.88
N GLU A 142 10.90 7.86 18.97
CA GLU A 142 10.55 6.88 20.01
C GLU A 142 11.43 5.62 19.96
N LEU A 143 11.72 5.11 18.76
CA LEU A 143 12.60 3.94 18.57
C LEU A 143 14.05 4.25 18.96
N GLU A 144 14.53 5.46 18.69
CA GLU A 144 15.84 5.94 19.17
C GLU A 144 15.87 6.01 20.70
N GLU A 145 14.91 6.67 21.32
CA GLU A 145 14.85 6.80 22.78
C GLU A 145 14.74 5.45 23.47
N THR A 146 13.89 4.54 22.96
CA THR A 146 13.71 3.23 23.57
C THR A 146 14.93 2.34 23.41
N ARG A 147 15.67 2.47 22.30
CA ARG A 147 16.97 1.82 22.09
C ARG A 147 18.01 2.35 23.07
N ASP A 148 18.11 3.67 23.24
CA ASP A 148 19.15 4.32 24.04
C ASP A 148 19.00 4.10 25.55
N ARG A 149 17.87 3.55 25.99
CA ARG A 149 17.66 3.05 27.36
C ARG A 149 18.33 1.68 27.61
N GLU A 150 18.71 0.96 26.57
CA GLU A 150 19.41 -0.32 26.66
C GLU A 150 20.93 -0.14 26.60
N GLU A 151 21.67 -1.11 27.13
CA GLU A 151 23.14 -1.11 27.04
C GLU A 151 23.60 -1.28 25.59
N GLU A 152 24.36 -0.31 25.08
CA GLU A 152 24.89 -0.30 23.71
C GLU A 152 25.66 -1.60 23.39
N GLY A 153 25.35 -2.19 22.25
CA GLY A 153 25.95 -3.47 21.83
C GLY A 153 25.33 -4.71 22.47
N GLY A 154 24.54 -4.58 23.54
CA GLY A 154 23.78 -5.67 24.14
C GLY A 154 22.69 -6.22 23.20
N SER A 155 22.20 -7.43 23.47
CA SER A 155 21.21 -8.10 22.60
C SER A 155 19.90 -7.32 22.48
N ALA A 156 19.38 -6.77 23.58
CA ALA A 156 18.19 -5.94 23.59
C ALA A 156 18.38 -4.65 22.77
N TRP A 157 19.52 -3.99 22.95
CA TRP A 157 19.89 -2.81 22.16
C TRP A 157 19.96 -3.13 20.67
N GLN A 158 20.59 -4.25 20.28
CA GLN A 158 20.73 -4.67 18.88
C GLN A 158 19.40 -4.98 18.20
N LEU A 159 18.41 -5.47 18.96
CA LEU A 159 17.05 -5.71 18.48
C LEU A 159 16.32 -4.39 18.23
N LYS A 160 16.35 -3.48 19.21
CA LYS A 160 15.72 -2.14 19.07
C LYS A 160 16.38 -1.30 17.99
N HIS A 161 17.71 -1.35 17.89
CA HIS A 161 18.45 -0.67 16.82
C HIS A 161 18.07 -1.21 15.43
N ARG A 162 17.81 -2.53 15.29
CA ARG A 162 17.32 -3.09 14.04
C ARG A 162 15.94 -2.54 13.67
N ALA A 163 15.02 -2.46 14.63
CA ALA A 163 13.69 -1.89 14.42
C ALA A 163 13.75 -0.42 14.00
N LEU A 164 14.67 0.35 14.59
CA LEU A 164 14.94 1.73 14.18
C LEU A 164 15.41 1.84 12.73
N LEU A 165 16.45 1.07 12.36
CA LEU A 165 16.98 1.07 10.99
C LEU A 165 15.89 0.74 9.97
N GLU A 166 15.03 -0.23 10.31
CA GLU A 166 13.91 -0.60 9.47
C GLU A 166 12.90 0.53 9.31
N GLU A 167 12.51 1.20 10.40
CA GLU A 167 11.56 2.33 10.33
C GLU A 167 12.11 3.51 9.51
N ILE A 168 13.43 3.77 9.60
CA ILE A 168 14.11 4.77 8.77
C ILE A 168 14.06 4.37 7.29
N GLU A 169 14.38 3.13 6.94
CA GLU A 169 14.36 2.66 5.54
C GLU A 169 12.94 2.63 4.97
N GLN A 170 11.95 2.15 5.71
CA GLN A 170 10.54 2.18 5.31
C GLN A 170 10.08 3.61 5.01
N SER A 171 10.35 4.53 5.93
CA SER A 171 10.01 5.95 5.76
C SER A 171 10.72 6.57 4.56
N ARG A 172 11.99 6.20 4.31
CA ARG A 172 12.75 6.66 3.15
C ARG A 172 12.15 6.16 1.83
N VAL A 173 11.83 4.87 1.74
CA VAL A 173 11.24 4.28 0.52
C VAL A 173 9.89 4.91 0.23
N TRP A 174 9.06 5.05 1.25
CA TRP A 174 7.75 5.72 1.16
C TRP A 174 7.87 7.15 0.64
N LEU A 175 8.78 7.97 1.20
CA LEU A 175 9.02 9.34 0.73
C LEU A 175 9.48 9.39 -0.73
N GLY A 176 10.38 8.48 -1.12
CA GLY A 176 10.80 8.34 -2.51
C GLY A 176 9.65 7.98 -3.45
N GLY A 177 8.69 7.17 -2.99
CA GLY A 177 7.48 6.82 -3.72
C GLY A 177 6.58 8.01 -4.06
N PHE A 178 6.64 9.09 -3.27
CA PHE A 178 5.90 10.34 -3.52
C PHE A 178 6.78 11.48 -4.08
N GLY A 179 8.04 11.20 -4.41
CA GLY A 179 8.95 12.20 -4.99
C GLY A 179 9.49 13.24 -3.99
N PHE A 180 9.45 12.95 -2.68
CA PHE A 180 10.08 13.76 -1.64
C PHE A 180 11.58 13.46 -1.54
N THR A 181 12.31 13.72 -2.62
CA THR A 181 13.72 13.30 -2.77
C THR A 181 14.64 13.88 -1.69
N GLY A 182 14.46 15.16 -1.33
CA GLY A 182 15.30 15.79 -0.30
C GLY A 182 15.07 15.16 1.08
N ALA A 183 13.81 14.97 1.48
CA ALA A 183 13.49 14.32 2.75
C ALA A 183 13.93 12.84 2.78
N ALA A 184 13.82 12.13 1.65
CA ALA A 184 14.35 10.77 1.52
C ALA A 184 15.89 10.72 1.62
N GLU A 185 16.60 11.69 1.05
CA GLU A 185 18.05 11.81 1.19
C GLU A 185 18.48 12.11 2.64
N ASP A 186 17.70 12.90 3.37
CA ASP A 186 17.94 13.18 4.80
C ASP A 186 17.89 11.88 5.61
N LEU A 187 16.84 11.08 5.43
CA LEU A 187 16.74 9.75 6.04
C LEU A 187 17.83 8.80 5.56
N ALA A 188 18.26 8.88 4.29
CA ALA A 188 19.38 8.07 3.80
C ALA A 188 20.69 8.39 4.55
N ARG A 189 20.93 9.68 4.85
CA ARG A 189 22.10 10.11 5.63
C ARG A 189 22.00 9.65 7.07
N GLU A 190 20.82 9.72 7.67
CA GLU A 190 20.59 9.19 9.02
C GLU A 190 20.78 7.67 9.07
N MET A 191 20.20 6.93 8.12
CA MET A 191 20.41 5.49 7.97
C MET A 191 21.90 5.12 7.90
N LYS A 192 22.69 5.87 7.11
CA LYS A 192 24.14 5.67 7.01
C LYS A 192 24.87 5.96 8.31
N LYS A 193 24.43 6.96 9.09
CA LYS A 193 24.97 7.27 10.41
C LYS A 193 24.68 6.12 11.39
N GLN A 194 23.42 5.68 11.46
CA GLN A 194 22.99 4.61 12.36
C GLN A 194 23.65 3.27 12.01
N THR A 195 23.75 2.93 10.72
CA THR A 195 24.38 1.68 10.26
C THR A 195 25.87 1.59 10.63
N LYS A 196 26.60 2.70 10.71
CA LYS A 196 28.02 2.70 11.14
C LYS A 196 28.21 2.31 12.60
N VAL A 197 27.19 2.48 13.44
CA VAL A 197 27.25 2.15 14.87
C VAL A 197 27.33 0.64 15.07
N VAL A 198 26.83 -0.15 14.13
CA VAL A 198 26.80 -1.62 14.24
C VAL A 198 27.62 -2.23 13.11
N GLY A 199 28.69 -2.96 13.44
CA GLY A 199 29.48 -3.75 12.48
C GLY A 199 28.71 -4.94 11.89
N ARG A 200 27.60 -4.69 11.18
CA ARG A 200 26.74 -5.73 10.58
C ARG A 200 27.08 -5.95 9.12
N GLU A 201 28.23 -6.56 8.88
CA GLU A 201 28.63 -6.96 7.52
C GLU A 201 27.58 -7.88 6.87
N ALA A 202 26.96 -8.81 7.61
CA ALA A 202 26.06 -9.81 7.00
C ALA A 202 24.70 -9.29 6.50
N ALA A 203 24.04 -8.38 7.24
CA ALA A 203 22.74 -7.82 6.82
C ALA A 203 22.92 -6.81 5.68
N VAL A 204 23.94 -5.95 5.80
CA VAL A 204 24.34 -5.00 4.74
C VAL A 204 24.77 -5.76 3.48
N GLU A 205 25.50 -6.87 3.63
CA GLU A 205 25.89 -7.71 2.50
C GLU A 205 24.71 -8.45 1.87
N ARG A 206 23.72 -8.90 2.66
CA ARG A 206 22.48 -9.49 2.11
C ARG A 206 21.69 -8.46 1.30
N GLU A 207 21.53 -7.25 1.83
CA GLU A 207 20.89 -6.15 1.11
C GLU A 207 21.65 -5.80 -0.17
N ARG A 208 22.97 -5.64 -0.08
CA ARG A 208 23.84 -5.37 -1.23
C ARG A 208 23.68 -6.45 -2.32
N ARG A 209 23.72 -7.72 -1.95
CA ARG A 209 23.51 -8.85 -2.89
C ARG A 209 22.13 -8.84 -3.52
N ALA A 210 21.08 -8.59 -2.74
CA ALA A 210 19.71 -8.53 -3.25
C ALA A 210 19.56 -7.40 -4.29
N MET A 211 20.13 -6.23 -4.02
CA MET A 211 20.07 -5.07 -4.94
C MET A 211 20.97 -5.24 -6.17
N GLU A 212 22.19 -5.75 -6.01
CA GLU A 212 23.10 -6.04 -7.14
C GLU A 212 22.61 -7.20 -8.01
N GLY A 213 21.76 -8.07 -7.46
CA GLY A 213 21.13 -9.15 -8.19
C GLY A 213 20.03 -8.70 -9.15
N ILE A 214 19.61 -7.43 -9.13
CA ILE A 214 18.59 -6.91 -10.05
C ILE A 214 19.17 -6.83 -11.46
N GLY A 215 18.64 -7.63 -12.39
CA GLY A 215 19.11 -7.64 -13.76
C GLY A 215 18.13 -8.27 -14.76
N GLU A 216 18.35 -7.99 -16.04
CA GLU A 216 17.60 -8.62 -17.13
C GLU A 216 18.06 -10.07 -17.33
N VAL A 217 17.10 -10.98 -17.47
CA VAL A 217 17.37 -12.41 -17.67
C VAL A 217 17.19 -12.78 -19.14
N ARG A 218 18.16 -13.52 -19.69
CA ARG A 218 18.19 -13.96 -21.11
C ARG A 218 17.04 -14.91 -21.53
N VAL A 219 16.20 -15.36 -20.61
CA VAL A 219 15.18 -16.42 -20.81
C VAL A 219 13.87 -15.87 -21.44
N ALA A 220 13.82 -14.60 -21.83
CA ALA A 220 12.63 -14.01 -22.47
C ALA A 220 12.25 -14.68 -23.82
N GLN A 221 13.10 -15.51 -24.42
CA GLN A 221 12.83 -16.16 -25.72
C GLN A 221 11.62 -17.09 -25.68
N GLU A 222 11.44 -17.89 -24.62
CA GLU A 222 10.32 -18.83 -24.53
C GLU A 222 8.98 -18.12 -24.38
N VAL A 223 8.94 -17.09 -23.51
CA VAL A 223 7.76 -16.22 -23.35
C VAL A 223 7.44 -15.51 -24.65
N ASN A 224 8.45 -14.98 -25.34
CA ASN A 224 8.26 -14.29 -26.62
C ASN A 224 7.79 -15.23 -27.72
N ALA A 225 8.29 -16.47 -27.78
CA ALA A 225 7.81 -17.47 -28.73
C ALA A 225 6.32 -17.79 -28.51
N SER A 226 5.89 -17.94 -27.25
CA SER A 226 4.47 -18.09 -26.91
C SER A 226 3.66 -16.83 -27.25
N ALA A 227 4.22 -15.65 -26.98
CA ALA A 227 3.57 -14.36 -27.26
C ALA A 227 3.41 -14.08 -28.76
N GLU A 228 4.34 -14.50 -29.63
CA GLU A 228 4.17 -14.36 -31.08
C GLU A 228 2.89 -15.05 -31.59
N GLN A 229 2.51 -16.16 -30.97
CA GLN A 229 1.32 -16.91 -31.34
C GLN A 229 0.03 -16.28 -30.79
N TRP A 230 0.06 -15.78 -29.55
CA TRP A 230 -1.16 -15.44 -28.80
C TRP A 230 -1.33 -13.96 -28.46
N ALA A 231 -0.24 -13.19 -28.50
CA ALA A 231 -0.16 -11.77 -28.25
C ALA A 231 0.70 -11.07 -29.32
N PRO A 232 0.39 -11.23 -30.63
CA PRO A 232 1.26 -10.77 -31.70
C PRO A 232 1.52 -9.26 -31.61
N GLY A 233 2.79 -8.87 -31.71
CA GLY A 233 3.23 -7.47 -31.56
C GLY A 233 3.61 -7.07 -30.14
N HIS A 234 3.38 -7.91 -29.14
CA HIS A 234 3.90 -7.71 -27.79
C HIS A 234 5.26 -8.40 -27.63
N ILE A 235 6.27 -7.62 -27.24
CA ILE A 235 7.58 -8.13 -26.84
C ILE A 235 7.60 -8.17 -25.32
N PHE A 236 7.97 -9.30 -24.75
CA PHE A 236 8.15 -9.50 -23.32
C PHE A 236 9.61 -9.44 -22.94
N LYS A 237 9.84 -8.93 -21.73
CA LYS A 237 11.12 -8.88 -21.04
C LYS A 237 10.97 -9.55 -19.68
N ILE A 238 12.10 -9.94 -19.09
CA ILE A 238 12.17 -10.54 -17.76
C ILE A 238 13.24 -9.81 -16.97
N GLN A 239 12.88 -9.32 -15.80
CA GLN A 239 13.83 -8.88 -14.78
C GLN A 239 13.67 -9.72 -13.52
N GLU A 240 14.79 -10.00 -12.87
CA GLU A 240 14.85 -10.83 -11.66
C GLU A 240 15.73 -10.15 -10.62
N SER A 241 15.43 -10.42 -9.36
CA SER A 241 16.25 -10.14 -8.18
C SER A 241 16.45 -11.44 -7.38
N GLN A 242 17.06 -11.38 -6.20
CA GLN A 242 17.34 -12.58 -5.40
C GLN A 242 16.09 -13.43 -5.10
N HIS A 243 14.95 -12.80 -4.82
CA HIS A 243 13.73 -13.44 -4.38
C HIS A 243 12.55 -13.32 -5.36
N CYS A 244 12.63 -12.37 -6.29
CA CYS A 244 11.49 -11.92 -7.09
C CYS A 244 11.81 -11.97 -8.58
N ARG A 245 10.80 -12.27 -9.40
CA ARG A 245 10.90 -12.17 -10.87
C ARG A 245 9.68 -11.48 -11.45
N ILE A 246 9.88 -10.62 -12.44
CA ILE A 246 8.80 -9.96 -13.17
C ILE A 246 8.98 -10.23 -14.67
N ILE A 247 7.97 -10.86 -15.27
CA ILE A 247 7.77 -10.99 -16.71
C ILE A 247 6.80 -9.89 -17.14
N TYR A 248 7.19 -9.05 -18.10
CA TYR A 248 6.41 -7.87 -18.45
C TYR A 248 6.51 -7.55 -19.94
N HIS A 249 5.45 -7.03 -20.52
CA HIS A 249 5.49 -6.53 -21.90
C HIS A 249 6.25 -5.20 -22.00
N ALA A 250 6.90 -4.94 -23.13
CA ALA A 250 7.79 -3.80 -23.38
C ALA A 250 7.11 -2.42 -23.34
N GLY A 251 5.78 -2.39 -23.21
CA GLY A 251 5.02 -1.17 -22.95
C GLY A 251 5.20 -0.66 -21.52
N ILE A 252 5.69 -1.48 -20.60
CA ILE A 252 6.06 -1.09 -19.23
C ILE A 252 7.56 -0.74 -19.22
N PRO A 253 7.95 0.51 -18.94
CA PRO A 253 9.36 0.87 -18.95
C PRO A 253 10.18 0.18 -17.85
N ASP A 254 11.37 -0.30 -18.24
CA ASP A 254 12.29 -1.12 -17.44
C ASP A 254 12.59 -0.52 -16.05
N GLY A 255 12.70 0.81 -15.94
CA GLY A 255 12.97 1.49 -14.66
C GLY A 255 11.90 1.27 -13.59
N ALA A 256 10.61 1.17 -13.95
CA ALA A 256 9.57 0.87 -12.94
C ALA A 256 9.57 -0.59 -12.53
N VAL A 257 9.96 -1.51 -13.42
CA VAL A 257 10.11 -2.92 -13.07
C VAL A 257 11.29 -3.09 -12.11
N ALA A 258 12.43 -2.46 -12.41
CA ALA A 258 13.59 -2.43 -11.52
C ALA A 258 13.26 -1.77 -10.18
N GLY A 259 12.50 -0.66 -10.19
CA GLY A 259 12.01 0.00 -8.97
C GLY A 259 11.09 -0.90 -8.14
N SER A 260 10.18 -1.63 -8.79
CA SER A 260 9.28 -2.58 -8.14
C SER A 260 10.04 -3.75 -7.51
N LEU A 261 11.05 -4.30 -8.21
CA LEU A 261 11.93 -5.36 -7.68
C LEU A 261 12.75 -4.86 -6.49
N SER A 262 13.32 -3.66 -6.58
CA SER A 262 14.08 -3.06 -5.48
C SER A 262 13.20 -2.83 -4.24
N MET A 263 11.98 -2.31 -4.43
CA MET A 263 11.00 -2.18 -3.33
C MET A 263 10.65 -3.55 -2.74
N ALA A 264 10.39 -4.56 -3.58
CA ALA A 264 10.05 -5.91 -3.12
C ALA A 264 11.17 -6.54 -2.27
N GLU A 265 12.43 -6.43 -2.70
CA GLU A 265 13.57 -6.91 -1.95
C GLU A 265 13.71 -6.20 -0.59
N LYS A 266 13.53 -4.88 -0.56
CA LYS A 266 13.51 -4.13 0.71
C LYS A 266 12.38 -4.56 1.62
N ALA A 267 11.19 -4.80 1.07
CA ALA A 267 10.06 -5.30 1.84
C ALA A 267 10.31 -6.70 2.41
N ILE A 268 10.97 -7.60 1.67
CA ILE A 268 11.36 -8.93 2.18
C ILE A 268 12.37 -8.79 3.32
N LEU A 269 13.42 -8.00 3.12
CA LEU A 269 14.46 -7.78 4.13
C LEU A 269 13.89 -7.13 5.39
N GLY A 270 13.03 -6.14 5.22
CA GLY A 270 12.38 -5.46 6.31
C GLY A 270 11.38 -6.33 7.07
N PHE A 271 10.62 -7.14 6.34
CA PHE A 271 9.77 -8.16 6.93
C PHE A 271 10.59 -9.16 7.76
N ARG A 272 11.74 -9.63 7.24
CA ARG A 272 12.67 -10.48 8.00
C ARG A 272 13.16 -9.78 9.26
N ALA A 273 13.67 -8.56 9.12
CA ALA A 273 14.23 -7.78 10.22
C ALA A 273 13.22 -7.52 11.35
N ARG A 274 11.95 -7.32 11.00
CA ARG A 274 10.87 -6.99 11.95
C ARG A 274 10.15 -8.20 12.51
N PHE A 275 9.86 -9.21 11.70
CA PHE A 275 8.93 -10.29 12.06
C PHE A 275 9.55 -11.69 12.11
N VAL A 276 10.82 -11.83 11.69
CA VAL A 276 11.50 -13.14 11.62
C VAL A 276 12.73 -13.14 12.52
N GLU A 277 13.75 -12.37 12.17
CA GLU A 277 15.07 -12.40 12.79
C GLU A 277 15.06 -12.14 14.31
N PRO A 278 14.21 -11.25 14.87
CA PRO A 278 14.13 -11.05 16.31
C PRO A 278 13.66 -12.28 17.10
N TYR A 279 13.02 -13.23 16.40
CA TYR A 279 12.31 -14.35 17.01
C TYR A 279 12.87 -15.70 16.57
N LEU A 280 14.00 -15.72 15.86
CA LEU A 280 14.62 -16.96 15.40
C LEU A 280 14.87 -17.91 16.57
N ALA A 281 14.27 -19.09 16.46
CA ALA A 281 14.39 -20.20 17.39
C ALA A 281 14.20 -21.51 16.63
N GLU A 282 14.49 -22.65 17.26
CA GLU A 282 14.30 -23.97 16.62
C GLU A 282 12.86 -24.18 16.14
N ASP A 283 11.87 -23.73 16.92
CA ASP A 283 10.44 -23.79 16.61
C ASP A 283 9.92 -22.56 15.84
N PHE A 284 10.77 -21.55 15.63
CA PHE A 284 10.48 -20.34 14.86
C PHE A 284 11.57 -20.10 13.81
N PRO A 285 11.66 -20.93 12.76
CA PRO A 285 12.64 -20.74 11.70
C PRO A 285 12.23 -19.62 10.74
N ASP A 286 13.24 -19.03 10.07
CA ASP A 286 13.01 -18.30 8.83
C ASP A 286 12.49 -19.27 7.77
N ARG A 287 11.28 -18.99 7.28
CA ARG A 287 10.63 -19.79 6.22
C ARG A 287 10.74 -19.15 4.84
N ILE A 288 11.24 -17.92 4.76
CA ILE A 288 11.37 -17.19 3.51
C ILE A 288 12.53 -17.81 2.73
N PRO A 289 12.31 -18.36 1.52
CA PRO A 289 13.37 -19.03 0.76
C PRO A 289 14.49 -18.07 0.35
N GLU A 290 15.73 -18.55 0.27
CA GLU A 290 16.87 -17.82 -0.30
C GLU A 290 17.05 -18.17 -1.79
N LYS A 291 15.97 -17.99 -2.55
CA LYS A 291 15.85 -18.20 -4.00
C LYS A 291 14.71 -17.34 -4.51
N VAL A 292 14.59 -17.19 -5.83
CA VAL A 292 13.34 -16.70 -6.41
C VAL A 292 12.21 -17.62 -5.96
N PHE A 293 11.17 -17.05 -5.35
CA PHE A 293 10.02 -17.83 -4.89
C PHE A 293 8.68 -17.22 -5.33
N ILE A 294 8.71 -15.99 -5.84
CA ILE A 294 7.54 -15.26 -6.32
C ILE A 294 7.83 -14.66 -7.70
N GLU A 295 6.86 -14.81 -8.60
CA GLU A 295 6.89 -14.24 -9.95
C GLU A 295 5.60 -13.50 -10.26
N TRP A 296 5.75 -12.38 -10.95
CA TRP A 296 4.65 -11.63 -11.54
C TRP A 296 4.71 -11.72 -13.05
N TYR A 297 3.58 -11.98 -13.68
CA TYR A 297 3.37 -11.80 -15.10
C TYR A 297 2.45 -10.61 -15.33
N PHE A 298 2.97 -9.59 -16.02
CA PHE A 298 2.22 -8.45 -16.51
C PHE A 298 2.01 -8.58 -18.01
N GLY A 299 0.89 -9.22 -18.37
CA GLY A 299 0.47 -9.41 -19.75
C GLY A 299 -0.32 -8.23 -20.30
N PRO A 300 -0.51 -8.18 -21.63
CA PRO A 300 -1.37 -7.18 -22.26
C PRO A 300 -2.81 -7.32 -21.77
N ASP A 301 -3.54 -6.22 -21.83
CA ASP A 301 -5.00 -6.19 -21.63
C ASP A 301 -5.74 -6.72 -22.86
N ASP A 302 -5.49 -7.97 -23.20
CA ASP A 302 -6.22 -8.75 -24.19
C ASP A 302 -6.65 -10.07 -23.54
N LEU A 303 -7.95 -10.29 -23.43
CA LEU A 303 -8.51 -11.45 -22.75
C LEU A 303 -8.11 -12.78 -23.40
N THR A 304 -8.03 -12.82 -24.73
CA THR A 304 -7.72 -14.06 -25.46
C THR A 304 -6.26 -14.42 -25.27
N ALA A 305 -5.36 -13.46 -25.45
CA ALA A 305 -3.94 -13.60 -25.21
C ALA A 305 -3.66 -13.99 -23.75
N HIS A 306 -4.32 -13.32 -22.81
CA HIS A 306 -4.19 -13.58 -21.38
C HIS A 306 -4.64 -14.99 -21.01
N GLU A 307 -5.78 -15.46 -21.54
CA GLU A 307 -6.24 -16.83 -21.32
C GLU A 307 -5.26 -17.86 -21.90
N LYS A 308 -4.80 -17.64 -23.13
CA LYS A 308 -3.90 -18.56 -23.83
C LYS A 308 -2.51 -18.64 -23.22
N MET A 309 -1.92 -17.52 -22.83
CA MET A 309 -0.65 -17.50 -22.11
C MET A 309 -0.76 -18.24 -20.77
N TYR A 310 -1.88 -18.10 -20.06
CA TYR A 310 -2.10 -18.80 -18.79
C TYR A 310 -2.16 -20.33 -18.95
N GLU A 311 -2.92 -20.80 -19.94
CA GLU A 311 -3.12 -22.23 -20.16
C GLU A 311 -1.92 -22.90 -20.85
N GLU A 312 -1.35 -22.26 -21.88
CA GLU A 312 -0.39 -22.91 -22.78
C GLU A 312 1.06 -22.61 -22.41
N HIS A 313 1.38 -21.40 -21.95
CA HIS A 313 2.75 -21.06 -21.53
C HIS A 313 2.98 -21.44 -20.06
N PHE A 314 2.07 -21.04 -19.17
CA PHE A 314 2.20 -21.35 -17.75
C PHE A 314 1.62 -22.72 -17.35
N GLY A 315 0.95 -23.44 -18.26
CA GLY A 315 0.40 -24.76 -17.98
C GLY A 315 -0.71 -24.78 -16.93
N MET A 316 -1.34 -23.63 -16.66
CA MET A 316 -2.29 -23.48 -15.56
C MET A 316 -3.72 -23.82 -15.99
N ILE A 317 -4.55 -24.20 -15.02
CA ILE A 317 -5.96 -24.55 -15.25
C ILE A 317 -6.86 -23.57 -14.48
N TRP A 318 -7.75 -22.87 -15.18
CA TRP A 318 -8.66 -21.89 -14.58
C TRP A 318 -9.64 -22.46 -13.54
N GLY A 319 -9.90 -23.77 -13.61
CA GLY A 319 -10.80 -24.47 -12.70
C GLY A 319 -12.29 -24.16 -12.96
N PRO A 320 -13.18 -24.58 -12.05
CA PRO A 320 -14.64 -24.54 -12.27
C PRO A 320 -15.22 -23.13 -12.40
N ASN A 321 -14.52 -22.10 -11.89
CA ASN A 321 -14.97 -20.70 -11.90
C ASN A 321 -14.26 -19.85 -12.98
N LYS A 322 -13.84 -20.46 -14.11
CA LYS A 322 -13.11 -19.78 -15.19
C LYS A 322 -13.74 -18.45 -15.61
N ALA A 323 -15.05 -18.44 -15.88
CA ALA A 323 -15.75 -17.25 -16.36
C ALA A 323 -15.67 -16.06 -15.39
N GLU A 324 -15.78 -16.31 -14.07
CA GLU A 324 -15.64 -15.26 -13.06
C GLU A 324 -14.18 -14.83 -12.89
N ARG A 325 -13.23 -15.76 -12.94
CA ARG A 325 -11.79 -15.46 -12.86
C ARG A 325 -11.31 -14.62 -14.04
N LEU A 326 -11.81 -14.87 -15.25
CA LEU A 326 -11.48 -14.07 -16.43
C LEU A 326 -12.00 -12.63 -16.33
N LYS A 327 -13.05 -12.36 -15.56
CA LYS A 327 -13.49 -10.98 -15.28
C LYS A 327 -12.52 -10.22 -14.38
N MET A 328 -11.73 -10.92 -13.57
CA MET A 328 -10.71 -10.31 -12.71
C MET A 328 -9.49 -9.93 -13.55
N GLU A 329 -8.85 -8.83 -13.18
CA GLU A 329 -7.60 -8.37 -13.81
C GLU A 329 -6.38 -9.19 -13.36
N GLY A 330 -6.47 -9.82 -12.18
CA GLY A 330 -5.36 -10.57 -11.58
C GLY A 330 -5.79 -11.87 -10.95
N SER A 331 -4.86 -12.84 -10.91
CA SER A 331 -5.03 -14.09 -10.18
C SER A 331 -3.73 -14.54 -9.51
N ARG A 332 -3.86 -15.26 -8.39
CA ARG A 332 -2.74 -15.91 -7.68
C ARG A 332 -2.79 -17.41 -7.92
N ASN A 333 -1.63 -17.99 -8.22
CA ASN A 333 -1.46 -19.43 -8.39
C ASN A 333 -0.23 -19.93 -7.65
N MET A 334 -0.33 -21.12 -7.07
CA MET A 334 0.80 -21.84 -6.49
C MET A 334 1.17 -22.97 -7.43
N ARG A 335 2.44 -23.04 -7.86
CA ARG A 335 2.92 -23.99 -8.88
C ARG A 335 3.52 -25.28 -8.31
N GLY A 336 3.37 -25.52 -7.01
CA GLY A 336 3.55 -26.83 -6.36
C GLY A 336 4.79 -27.62 -6.81
N GLY A 337 6.00 -27.10 -6.55
CA GLY A 337 7.27 -27.78 -6.84
C GLY A 337 8.05 -27.21 -8.02
N GLU A 338 7.46 -26.27 -8.77
CA GLU A 338 8.16 -25.45 -9.76
C GLU A 338 8.77 -24.20 -9.11
N ASN A 339 9.90 -23.75 -9.66
CA ASN A 339 10.54 -22.51 -9.22
C ASN A 339 10.29 -21.40 -10.26
N PRO A 340 9.64 -20.27 -9.91
CA PRO A 340 9.14 -19.91 -8.56
C PRO A 340 7.82 -20.55 -8.13
N ASP A 341 7.69 -20.73 -6.81
CA ASP A 341 6.57 -21.42 -6.16
C ASP A 341 5.23 -20.67 -6.33
N TRP A 342 5.30 -19.34 -6.46
CA TRP A 342 4.14 -18.44 -6.58
C TRP A 342 4.15 -17.67 -7.89
N LEU A 343 3.00 -17.64 -8.56
CA LEU A 343 2.73 -16.85 -9.76
C LEU A 343 1.54 -15.92 -9.54
N TYR A 344 1.78 -14.62 -9.68
CA TYR A 344 0.74 -13.60 -9.79
C TYR A 344 0.57 -13.21 -11.25
N TYR A 345 -0.60 -13.49 -11.79
CA TYR A 345 -0.88 -13.41 -13.21
C TYR A 345 -1.88 -12.29 -13.49
N TRP A 346 -1.42 -11.22 -14.15
CA TRP A 346 -2.16 -9.98 -14.33
C TRP A 346 -2.34 -9.61 -15.81
N ARG A 347 -3.55 -9.16 -16.17
CA ARG A 347 -3.75 -8.22 -17.27
C ARG A 347 -3.30 -6.86 -16.77
N ASN A 348 -2.40 -6.22 -17.49
CA ASN A 348 -1.81 -4.97 -17.09
C ASN A 348 -1.78 -4.03 -18.29
N VAL A 349 -2.41 -2.86 -18.19
CA VAL A 349 -2.18 -1.80 -19.19
C VAL A 349 -0.88 -1.07 -18.87
N ALA A 350 -0.22 -0.49 -19.88
CA ALA A 350 1.10 0.15 -19.73
C ALA A 350 1.16 1.29 -18.68
N GLN A 351 0.01 1.84 -18.32
CA GLN A 351 -0.16 2.98 -17.41
C GLN A 351 -0.53 2.54 -15.97
N GLU A 352 -0.77 1.25 -15.75
CA GLU A 352 -1.07 0.72 -14.42
C GLU A 352 0.18 0.64 -13.55
N ASP A 353 -0.04 0.61 -12.23
CA ASP A 353 0.96 0.71 -11.18
C ASP A 353 1.52 -0.67 -10.79
N PRO A 354 2.68 -1.10 -11.33
CA PRO A 354 3.21 -2.43 -11.07
C PRO A 354 3.69 -2.55 -9.62
N ALA A 355 4.24 -1.47 -9.05
CA ALA A 355 4.74 -1.44 -7.68
C ALA A 355 3.62 -1.75 -6.67
N GLY A 356 2.44 -1.14 -6.84
CA GLY A 356 1.29 -1.41 -5.97
C GLY A 356 0.77 -2.84 -6.07
N LYS A 357 0.76 -3.44 -7.27
CA LYS A 357 0.43 -4.87 -7.45
C LYS A 357 1.47 -5.77 -6.76
N VAL A 358 2.75 -5.49 -6.98
CA VAL A 358 3.87 -6.21 -6.36
C VAL A 358 3.81 -6.14 -4.84
N ALA A 359 3.62 -4.96 -4.25
CA ALA A 359 3.59 -4.76 -2.80
C ALA A 359 2.50 -5.61 -2.11
N ASN A 360 1.25 -5.50 -2.57
CA ASN A 360 0.15 -6.24 -1.97
C ASN A 360 0.31 -7.76 -2.14
N ASN A 361 0.68 -8.21 -3.35
CA ASN A 361 0.90 -9.63 -3.63
C ASN A 361 2.08 -10.22 -2.83
N LEU A 362 3.14 -9.44 -2.66
CA LEU A 362 4.27 -9.84 -1.84
C LEU A 362 3.85 -10.01 -0.38
N GLY A 363 3.08 -9.07 0.19
CA GLY A 363 2.59 -9.18 1.56
C GLY A 363 1.72 -10.43 1.79
N VAL A 364 0.80 -10.71 0.86
CA VAL A 364 0.00 -11.95 0.85
C VAL A 364 0.89 -13.20 0.84
N THR A 365 1.95 -13.21 0.03
CA THR A 365 2.88 -14.34 -0.06
C THR A 365 3.73 -14.48 1.20
N LEU A 366 4.20 -13.37 1.77
CA LEU A 366 4.95 -13.36 3.03
C LEU A 366 4.08 -13.88 4.18
N ALA A 367 2.81 -13.48 4.28
CA ALA A 367 1.87 -14.07 5.24
C ALA A 367 1.79 -15.58 5.06
N THR A 368 1.68 -16.04 3.81
CA THR A 368 1.57 -17.46 3.51
C THR A 368 2.81 -18.24 3.89
N VAL A 369 3.99 -17.76 3.51
CA VAL A 369 5.27 -18.43 3.74
C VAL A 369 5.66 -18.39 5.21
N HIS A 370 5.56 -17.22 5.85
CA HIS A 370 5.93 -17.03 7.25
C HIS A 370 4.90 -17.66 8.16
N TYR A 371 3.64 -17.20 8.14
CA TYR A 371 2.64 -17.71 9.07
C TYR A 371 2.14 -19.10 8.71
N GLY A 372 2.13 -19.47 7.42
CA GLY A 372 1.64 -20.78 6.98
C GLY A 372 0.13 -20.79 6.78
N THR A 373 -0.44 -19.70 6.24
CA THR A 373 -1.89 -19.52 6.00
C THR A 373 -2.42 -20.41 4.88
N ASN A 374 -1.56 -21.04 4.07
CA ASN A 374 -1.97 -22.01 3.06
C ASN A 374 -2.30 -23.38 3.66
N PHE A 375 -3.14 -24.13 2.94
CA PHE A 375 -3.52 -25.52 3.27
C PHE A 375 -4.11 -25.68 4.69
N THR A 376 -4.72 -24.63 5.22
CA THR A 376 -5.45 -24.69 6.48
C THR A 376 -6.89 -25.20 6.26
N LYS A 377 -7.46 -25.83 7.29
CA LYS A 377 -8.88 -26.25 7.27
C LYS A 377 -9.82 -25.11 7.66
N VAL A 378 -9.31 -24.16 8.43
CA VAL A 378 -9.97 -22.90 8.79
C VAL A 378 -9.33 -21.79 7.94
N PRO A 379 -10.12 -20.97 7.23
CA PRO A 379 -9.57 -19.88 6.42
C PRO A 379 -8.81 -18.88 7.31
N MET A 380 -7.74 -18.31 6.78
CA MET A 380 -6.91 -17.31 7.45
C MET A 380 -6.69 -16.09 6.56
N ASP A 381 -7.68 -15.81 5.73
CA ASP A 381 -7.61 -14.78 4.69
C ASP A 381 -7.33 -13.41 5.32
N TRP A 382 -7.77 -13.16 6.56
CA TRP A 382 -7.52 -11.89 7.26
C TRP A 382 -6.03 -11.61 7.47
N VAL A 383 -5.20 -12.64 7.70
CA VAL A 383 -3.75 -12.46 7.85
C VAL A 383 -3.10 -12.16 6.50
N GLU A 384 -3.55 -12.82 5.44
CA GLU A 384 -3.06 -12.57 4.08
C GLU A 384 -3.35 -11.12 3.66
N GLU A 385 -4.60 -10.69 3.86
CA GLU A 385 -5.04 -9.31 3.65
C GLU A 385 -4.23 -8.34 4.48
N ALA A 386 -4.11 -8.58 5.78
CA ALA A 386 -3.43 -7.68 6.70
C ALA A 386 -1.97 -7.41 6.29
N VAL A 387 -1.23 -8.45 5.92
CA VAL A 387 0.17 -8.30 5.51
C VAL A 387 0.28 -7.71 4.10
N GLY A 388 -0.65 -8.03 3.19
CA GLY A 388 -0.77 -7.36 1.89
C GLY A 388 -0.86 -5.84 2.03
N TYR A 389 -1.83 -5.37 2.82
CA TYR A 389 -2.00 -3.95 3.13
C TYR A 389 -0.83 -3.37 3.93
N TRP A 390 -0.23 -4.14 4.85
CA TRP A 390 0.94 -3.68 5.59
C TRP A 390 2.10 -3.33 4.66
N VAL A 391 2.45 -4.21 3.71
CA VAL A 391 3.52 -3.93 2.73
C VAL A 391 3.15 -2.73 1.86
N SER A 392 1.93 -2.68 1.32
CA SER A 392 1.47 -1.54 0.50
C SER A 392 1.55 -0.20 1.25
N LEU A 393 1.07 -0.15 2.49
CA LEU A 393 1.00 1.09 3.26
C LEU A 393 2.37 1.50 3.82
N GLU A 394 3.20 0.57 4.31
CA GLU A 394 4.49 0.94 4.88
C GLU A 394 5.50 1.38 3.82
N TYR A 395 5.51 0.75 2.64
CA TYR A 395 6.51 1.03 1.59
C TYR A 395 6.00 1.99 0.49
N LEU A 396 4.70 2.00 0.20
CA LEU A 396 4.14 2.87 -0.86
C LEU A 396 3.19 3.94 -0.33
N GLY A 397 2.67 3.81 0.89
CA GLY A 397 1.69 4.75 1.47
C GLY A 397 0.34 4.79 0.74
N ARG A 398 0.09 3.80 -0.12
CA ARG A 398 -1.12 3.64 -0.93
C ARG A 398 -1.31 2.18 -1.28
N ASN A 399 -2.54 1.79 -1.57
CA ASN A 399 -2.84 0.45 -2.07
C ASN A 399 -3.73 0.55 -3.31
N VAL A 400 -3.30 -0.08 -4.41
CA VAL A 400 -4.03 -0.06 -5.69
C VAL A 400 -4.71 -1.39 -6.02
N VAL A 401 -4.43 -2.44 -5.23
CA VAL A 401 -5.09 -3.73 -5.38
C VAL A 401 -6.30 -3.76 -4.46
N THR A 402 -7.48 -3.50 -5.01
CA THR A 402 -8.72 -3.64 -4.25
C THR A 402 -9.10 -5.12 -4.22
N ASN A 403 -9.05 -5.72 -3.03
CA ASN A 403 -9.81 -6.93 -2.81
C ASN A 403 -11.30 -6.56 -2.93
N LYS A 404 -12.11 -7.42 -3.56
CA LYS A 404 -13.48 -7.13 -4.02
C LYS A 404 -14.41 -6.45 -2.98
N ALA A 405 -14.09 -6.56 -1.69
CA ALA A 405 -14.81 -5.95 -0.57
C ALA A 405 -14.41 -4.51 -0.23
N PHE A 406 -13.25 -4.03 -0.71
CA PHE A 406 -12.69 -2.71 -0.46
C PHE A 406 -12.81 -1.82 -1.72
N ASP A 407 -14.00 -1.80 -2.31
CA ASP A 407 -14.39 -0.78 -3.28
C ASP A 407 -15.04 0.37 -2.49
N TRP A 408 -14.51 1.59 -2.61
CA TRP A 408 -15.04 2.76 -1.90
C TRP A 408 -16.46 3.11 -2.38
N GLY A 409 -16.96 2.50 -3.44
CA GLY A 409 -18.27 2.83 -3.98
C GLY A 409 -18.24 4.21 -4.64
N LYS A 410 -19.12 4.41 -5.64
CA LYS A 410 -19.15 5.63 -6.45
C LYS A 410 -19.45 6.92 -5.66
N ASP A 411 -19.90 6.79 -4.41
CA ASP A 411 -20.30 7.90 -3.55
C ASP A 411 -19.14 8.41 -2.65
N ASP A 412 -18.15 7.57 -2.32
CA ASP A 412 -16.95 7.95 -1.55
C ASP A 412 -15.73 8.21 -2.47
N GLU A 413 -15.79 7.76 -3.73
CA GLU A 413 -14.80 8.15 -4.73
C GLU A 413 -14.95 9.64 -5.09
N GLY A 414 -13.86 10.40 -4.98
CA GLY A 414 -13.55 11.65 -5.68
C GLY A 414 -14.62 12.74 -5.86
N ARG A 415 -14.39 13.89 -5.24
CA ARG A 415 -14.82 15.18 -5.81
C ARG A 415 -13.59 16.09 -5.79
N THR A 416 -13.37 16.93 -6.81
CA THR A 416 -12.19 17.80 -6.93
C THR A 416 -12.16 19.04 -6.03
N VAL A 417 -11.02 19.32 -5.42
CA VAL A 417 -10.67 20.56 -4.65
C VAL A 417 -10.97 21.91 -5.34
N GLY A 418 -11.28 21.94 -6.65
CA GLY A 418 -11.74 23.13 -7.36
C GLY A 418 -12.97 22.83 -8.23
N ARG A 419 -13.99 23.69 -8.17
CA ARG A 419 -14.94 23.86 -9.29
C ARG A 419 -14.22 24.64 -10.38
N GLY A 420 -14.16 24.13 -11.61
CA GLY A 420 -13.84 24.89 -12.82
C GLY A 420 -14.88 25.96 -13.16
N GLY A 421 -15.26 26.80 -12.20
CA GLY A 421 -16.16 27.92 -12.40
C GLY A 421 -15.48 29.04 -13.20
N ARG A 422 -16.21 29.61 -14.16
CA ARG A 422 -15.83 30.76 -14.97
C ARG A 422 -15.23 31.87 -14.08
N LYS A 423 -14.08 32.41 -14.49
CA LYS A 423 -13.40 33.54 -13.85
C LYS A 423 -14.35 34.75 -13.78
N ASP A 424 -14.81 35.09 -12.58
CA ASP A 424 -15.18 36.48 -12.26
C ASP A 424 -13.91 37.22 -11.82
N GLU A 425 -13.71 38.45 -12.33
CA GLU A 425 -12.44 39.17 -12.23
C GLU A 425 -12.02 39.58 -10.80
N ASP A 426 -12.92 39.46 -9.82
CA ASP A 426 -12.71 39.83 -8.41
C ASP A 426 -12.22 38.67 -7.52
N ASP A 427 -12.23 37.42 -7.99
CA ASP A 427 -11.97 36.22 -7.16
C ASP A 427 -10.48 35.82 -7.06
N LYS A 428 -9.55 36.77 -7.15
CA LYS A 428 -8.09 36.50 -7.12
C LYS A 428 -7.53 36.07 -5.75
N LYS A 429 -8.38 35.90 -4.71
CA LYS A 429 -7.96 35.61 -3.34
C LYS A 429 -8.61 34.37 -2.70
N THR A 430 -9.67 33.85 -3.29
CA THR A 430 -10.41 32.69 -2.80
C THR A 430 -9.86 31.44 -3.49
N VAL A 431 -9.24 30.56 -2.71
CA VAL A 431 -9.10 29.17 -3.14
C VAL A 431 -10.52 28.61 -3.14
N GLY A 432 -10.93 27.87 -4.18
CA GLY A 432 -12.24 27.22 -4.18
C GLY A 432 -12.45 26.41 -2.89
N GLU A 433 -13.71 26.19 -2.50
CA GLU A 433 -14.08 25.39 -1.32
C GLU A 433 -13.62 23.93 -1.49
N GLY A 434 -12.34 23.66 -1.21
CA GLY A 434 -11.71 22.35 -1.29
C GLY A 434 -11.37 21.85 0.12
N PHE A 435 -11.65 20.58 0.38
CA PHE A 435 -11.29 19.91 1.64
C PHE A 435 -10.08 19.01 1.41
N VAL A 436 -9.22 18.83 2.41
CA VAL A 436 -8.11 17.87 2.32
C VAL A 436 -8.60 16.44 2.54
N GLN A 437 -8.08 15.48 1.76
CA GLN A 437 -8.31 14.06 2.06
C GLN A 437 -7.64 13.68 3.38
N ALA A 438 -8.24 12.72 4.08
CA ALA A 438 -7.77 12.25 5.38
C ALA A 438 -6.46 11.46 5.30
N GLY A 439 -6.23 10.75 4.18
CA GLY A 439 -5.13 9.81 3.95
C GLY A 439 -5.58 8.36 4.03
N GLU A 440 -4.93 7.49 3.24
CA GLU A 440 -5.26 6.05 3.14
C GLU A 440 -5.33 5.38 4.52
N ARG A 441 -4.28 5.49 5.36
CA ARG A 441 -4.27 4.88 6.71
C ARG A 441 -5.41 5.38 7.59
N THR A 442 -5.70 6.68 7.57
CA THR A 442 -6.77 7.28 8.38
C THR A 442 -8.13 6.76 7.94
N LEU A 443 -8.40 6.67 6.64
CA LEU A 443 -9.64 6.12 6.12
C LEU A 443 -9.81 4.64 6.49
N TYR A 444 -8.74 3.85 6.44
CA TYR A 444 -8.80 2.43 6.86
C TYR A 444 -9.09 2.32 8.35
N LEU A 445 -8.42 3.10 9.19
CA LEU A 445 -8.70 3.11 10.62
C LEU A 445 -10.16 3.50 10.92
N GLN A 446 -10.72 4.48 10.21
CA GLN A 446 -12.12 4.88 10.33
C GLN A 446 -13.08 3.77 9.90
N SER A 447 -12.84 3.13 8.75
CA SER A 447 -13.67 2.02 8.27
C SER A 447 -13.59 0.81 9.20
N ALA A 448 -12.39 0.46 9.66
CA ALA A 448 -12.19 -0.63 10.61
C ALA A 448 -12.97 -0.39 11.90
N LEU A 449 -12.92 0.83 12.44
CA LEU A 449 -13.62 1.21 13.68
C LEU A 449 -15.14 1.27 13.52
N GLY A 450 -15.65 1.68 12.35
CA GLY A 450 -17.08 1.83 12.08
C GLY A 450 -17.78 0.55 11.66
N GLU A 451 -17.11 -0.29 10.89
CA GLU A 451 -17.73 -1.39 10.13
C GLU A 451 -17.06 -2.76 10.37
N GLY A 452 -15.91 -2.82 11.05
CA GLY A 452 -15.17 -4.06 11.24
C GLY A 452 -15.84 -5.04 12.21
N SER A 453 -15.94 -6.30 11.79
CA SER A 453 -16.48 -7.37 12.64
C SER A 453 -15.63 -7.58 13.90
N PRO A 454 -16.20 -8.13 14.99
CA PRO A 454 -15.42 -8.57 16.15
C PRO A 454 -14.27 -9.50 15.71
N PHE A 455 -13.11 -9.40 16.36
CA PHE A 455 -11.92 -10.16 15.98
C PHE A 455 -12.17 -11.67 15.96
N SER A 456 -12.96 -12.16 16.92
CA SER A 456 -13.39 -13.57 16.97
C SER A 456 -14.10 -14.06 15.71
N ALA A 457 -14.90 -13.21 15.04
CA ALA A 457 -15.54 -13.56 13.78
C ALA A 457 -14.55 -13.43 12.61
N LEU A 458 -13.83 -12.30 12.56
CA LEU A 458 -12.87 -11.97 11.50
C LEU A 458 -11.85 -13.08 11.25
N MET A 459 -11.36 -13.72 12.32
CA MET A 459 -10.35 -14.79 12.24
C MET A 459 -10.75 -15.99 11.36
N THR A 460 -12.04 -16.16 11.05
CA THR A 460 -12.56 -17.29 10.26
C THR A 460 -13.36 -16.85 9.03
N THR A 461 -13.44 -15.54 8.78
CA THR A 461 -14.12 -15.01 7.60
C THR A 461 -13.28 -15.29 6.36
N ARG A 462 -13.92 -15.77 5.29
CA ARG A 462 -13.26 -15.92 3.99
C ARG A 462 -13.21 -14.60 3.27
N LEU A 463 -12.21 -14.41 2.41
CA LEU A 463 -11.99 -13.19 1.64
C LEU A 463 -13.25 -12.71 0.91
N PHE A 464 -14.01 -13.63 0.31
CA PHE A 464 -15.23 -13.30 -0.43
C PHE A 464 -16.42 -12.91 0.46
N ASP A 465 -16.36 -13.21 1.76
CA ASP A 465 -17.39 -12.89 2.75
C ASP A 465 -17.01 -11.65 3.59
N MET A 466 -15.78 -11.16 3.46
CA MET A 466 -15.34 -9.94 4.14
C MET A 466 -16.05 -8.71 3.60
N GLN A 467 -16.38 -7.78 4.48
CA GLN A 467 -16.82 -6.42 4.12
C GLN A 467 -15.65 -5.43 4.16
N ARG A 468 -15.88 -4.20 3.70
CA ARG A 468 -14.89 -3.10 3.73
C ARG A 468 -14.23 -2.95 5.10
N GLY A 469 -15.05 -2.88 6.15
CA GLY A 469 -14.59 -2.80 7.53
C GLY A 469 -13.77 -4.00 8.00
N ASP A 470 -14.05 -5.21 7.51
CA ASP A 470 -13.30 -6.42 7.86
C ASP A 470 -11.91 -6.41 7.26
N VAL A 471 -11.78 -5.99 6.00
CA VAL A 471 -10.49 -5.83 5.31
C VAL A 471 -9.67 -4.75 6.00
N ALA A 472 -10.27 -3.59 6.28
CA ALA A 472 -9.62 -2.51 7.01
C ALA A 472 -9.15 -2.95 8.41
N LYS A 473 -10.01 -3.68 9.13
CA LYS A 473 -9.70 -4.20 10.45
C LYS A 473 -8.64 -5.28 10.42
N SER A 474 -8.56 -6.09 9.36
CA SER A 474 -7.49 -7.09 9.20
C SER A 474 -6.12 -6.43 9.30
N TRP A 475 -5.88 -5.38 8.50
CA TRP A 475 -4.66 -4.58 8.58
C TRP A 475 -4.49 -3.90 9.95
N ALA A 476 -5.51 -3.16 10.41
CA ALA A 476 -5.39 -2.38 11.65
C ALA A 476 -5.17 -3.28 12.89
N MET A 477 -5.77 -4.46 12.92
CA MET A 477 -5.59 -5.44 14.00
C MET A 477 -4.19 -6.07 13.95
N PHE A 478 -3.71 -6.47 12.77
CA PHE A 478 -2.34 -6.94 12.62
C PHE A 478 -1.35 -5.87 13.08
N GLU A 479 -1.54 -4.64 12.64
CA GLU A 479 -0.70 -3.50 12.98
C GLU A 479 -0.67 -3.23 14.50
N TYR A 480 -1.84 -3.24 15.14
CA TYR A 480 -1.94 -3.18 16.60
C TYR A 480 -1.16 -4.31 17.28
N LEU A 481 -1.38 -5.56 16.88
CA LEU A 481 -0.74 -6.73 17.47
C LEU A 481 0.78 -6.64 17.37
N VAL A 482 1.30 -6.34 16.18
CA VAL A 482 2.76 -6.34 15.94
C VAL A 482 3.46 -5.08 16.42
N ARG A 483 2.72 -4.06 16.88
CA ARG A 483 3.30 -2.84 17.49
C ARG A 483 3.25 -2.84 19.01
N THR A 484 2.19 -3.39 19.60
CA THR A 484 1.97 -3.32 21.05
C THR A 484 2.66 -4.44 21.82
N ASP A 485 2.66 -5.66 21.29
CA ASP A 485 3.40 -6.79 21.87
C ASP A 485 3.98 -7.67 20.75
N PRO A 486 5.06 -7.21 20.10
CA PRO A 486 5.51 -7.81 18.84
C PRO A 486 5.93 -9.28 19.03
N LYS A 487 6.57 -9.63 20.16
CA LYS A 487 7.02 -10.99 20.44
C LYS A 487 5.83 -11.95 20.61
N ARG A 488 4.88 -11.63 21.49
CA ARG A 488 3.73 -12.50 21.73
C ARG A 488 2.85 -12.59 20.49
N SER A 489 2.67 -11.49 19.77
CA SER A 489 1.88 -11.47 18.54
C SER A 489 2.46 -12.35 17.44
N GLN A 490 3.79 -12.39 17.24
CA GLN A 490 4.38 -13.30 16.26
C GLN A 490 4.16 -14.78 16.60
N ILE A 491 4.28 -15.14 17.88
CA ILE A 491 3.98 -16.50 18.36
C ILE A 491 2.50 -16.84 18.13
N PHE A 492 1.61 -15.93 18.52
CA PHE A 492 0.16 -16.07 18.36
C PHE A 492 -0.23 -16.34 16.90
N LEU A 493 0.31 -15.56 15.95
CA LEU A 493 -0.01 -15.70 14.52
C LEU A 493 0.49 -17.03 13.94
N ARG A 494 1.70 -17.50 14.31
CA ARG A 494 2.22 -18.82 13.88
C ARG A 494 1.39 -19.97 14.45
N GLU A 495 0.99 -19.89 15.72
CA GLU A 495 0.17 -20.91 16.36
C GLU A 495 -1.26 -20.92 15.85
N MET A 496 -1.81 -19.75 15.50
CA MET A 496 -3.10 -19.66 14.81
C MET A 496 -3.08 -20.49 13.53
N ALA A 497 -2.06 -20.37 12.69
CA ALA A 497 -1.93 -21.16 11.48
C ALA A 497 -1.76 -22.66 11.74
N LYS A 498 -1.03 -23.03 12.80
CA LYS A 498 -0.93 -24.43 13.24
C LYS A 498 -2.31 -24.98 13.60
N PHE A 499 -3.08 -24.29 14.43
CA PHE A 499 -4.42 -24.73 14.83
C PHE A 499 -5.41 -24.72 13.66
N ALA A 500 -5.32 -23.73 12.76
CA ALA A 500 -6.15 -23.65 11.57
C ALA A 500 -5.93 -24.85 10.63
N ARG A 501 -4.70 -25.37 10.56
CA ARG A 501 -4.35 -26.60 9.82
C ARG A 501 -4.90 -27.87 10.47
N GLU A 502 -4.88 -27.94 11.80
CA GLU A 502 -5.48 -29.05 12.55
C GLU A 502 -7.01 -29.09 12.36
N GLY A 503 -7.67 -27.93 12.38
CA GLY A 503 -9.12 -27.75 12.27
C GLY A 503 -9.87 -28.11 13.56
N GLY A 504 -11.17 -28.44 13.45
CA GLY A 504 -11.99 -28.92 14.56
C GLY A 504 -12.28 -27.85 15.61
N ASP A 505 -11.56 -27.91 16.73
CA ASP A 505 -11.71 -27.06 17.93
C ASP A 505 -10.87 -25.76 17.88
N PHE A 506 -10.66 -25.23 16.67
CA PHE A 506 -9.79 -24.08 16.38
C PHE A 506 -9.96 -22.92 17.38
N HIS A 507 -11.20 -22.43 17.56
CA HIS A 507 -11.46 -21.29 18.46
C HIS A 507 -11.14 -21.60 19.92
N GLU A 508 -11.39 -22.82 20.39
CA GLU A 508 -11.11 -23.19 21.78
C GLU A 508 -9.62 -23.28 22.05
N LYS A 509 -8.87 -23.97 21.17
CA LYS A 509 -7.41 -24.05 21.24
C LYS A 509 -6.76 -22.68 21.18
N LEU A 510 -7.18 -21.87 20.21
CA LEU A 510 -6.64 -20.53 20.02
C LEU A 510 -6.96 -19.62 21.21
N ARG A 511 -8.18 -19.67 21.75
CA ARG A 511 -8.57 -18.89 22.93
C ARG A 511 -7.70 -19.24 24.13
N LYS A 512 -7.60 -20.53 24.49
CA LYS A 512 -6.77 -21.01 25.62
C LYS A 512 -5.32 -20.57 25.45
N ARG A 513 -4.80 -20.66 24.22
CA ARG A 513 -3.44 -20.25 23.94
C ARG A 513 -3.25 -18.73 24.05
N ALA A 514 -4.17 -17.94 23.52
CA ALA A 514 -4.15 -16.48 23.64
C ALA A 514 -4.27 -16.01 25.09
N GLU A 515 -5.15 -16.62 25.90
CA GLU A 515 -5.27 -16.33 27.34
C GLU A 515 -3.94 -16.56 28.06
N SER A 516 -3.28 -17.69 27.79
CA SER A 516 -1.97 -18.00 28.36
C SER A 516 -0.88 -17.04 27.87
N LEU A 517 -0.89 -16.70 26.59
CA LEU A 517 0.16 -15.92 25.98
C LEU A 517 0.10 -14.46 26.42
N PHE A 518 -1.10 -13.85 26.31
CA PHE A 518 -1.35 -12.45 26.68
C PHE A 518 -1.73 -12.28 28.17
N GLU A 519 -1.60 -13.33 28.98
CA GLU A 519 -1.80 -13.32 30.43
C GLU A 519 -3.19 -12.82 30.88
N VAL A 520 -4.22 -13.13 30.09
CA VAL A 520 -5.60 -12.70 30.34
C VAL A 520 -6.31 -13.68 31.27
N ARG A 521 -6.93 -13.17 32.34
CA ARG A 521 -7.67 -13.98 33.33
C ARG A 521 -9.04 -13.35 33.61
N GLY A 522 -10.07 -14.19 33.66
CA GLY A 522 -11.42 -13.76 34.09
C GLY A 522 -12.22 -12.97 33.05
N GLU A 523 -11.70 -12.77 31.85
CA GLU A 523 -12.43 -12.20 30.70
C GLU A 523 -12.08 -12.97 29.40
N ASP A 524 -12.94 -12.88 28.38
CA ASP A 524 -12.65 -13.45 27.07
C ASP A 524 -11.52 -12.65 26.40
N VAL A 525 -10.42 -13.33 26.07
CA VAL A 525 -9.22 -12.70 25.50
C VAL A 525 -9.48 -11.99 24.17
N PHE A 526 -10.39 -12.48 23.33
CA PHE A 526 -10.66 -11.82 22.05
C PHE A 526 -11.49 -10.55 22.23
N ARG A 527 -12.41 -10.51 23.20
CA ARG A 527 -13.09 -9.26 23.60
C ARG A 527 -12.12 -8.24 24.18
N LYS A 528 -11.16 -8.69 25.00
CA LYS A 528 -10.08 -7.81 25.50
C LYS A 528 -9.27 -7.23 24.34
N LEU A 529 -8.81 -8.08 23.42
CA LEU A 529 -8.03 -7.65 22.26
C LEU A 529 -8.81 -6.67 21.38
N ASP A 530 -10.10 -6.91 21.13
CA ASP A 530 -10.96 -5.95 20.39
C ASP A 530 -11.06 -4.59 21.11
N ARG A 531 -11.27 -4.58 22.42
CA ARG A 531 -11.36 -3.35 23.22
C ARG A 531 -10.05 -2.56 23.21
N ASP A 532 -8.93 -3.25 23.42
CA ASP A 532 -7.61 -2.62 23.47
C ASP A 532 -7.18 -2.14 22.08
N TRP A 533 -7.54 -2.89 21.03
CA TRP A 533 -7.40 -2.46 19.63
C TRP A 533 -8.23 -1.20 19.34
N GLU A 534 -9.50 -1.14 19.75
CA GLU A 534 -10.34 0.05 19.55
C GLU A 534 -9.72 1.28 20.24
N ALA A 535 -9.23 1.12 21.46
CA ALA A 535 -8.53 2.19 22.18
C ALA A 535 -7.26 2.65 21.42
N TRP A 536 -6.49 1.71 20.88
CA TRP A 536 -5.33 2.02 20.05
C TRP A 536 -5.72 2.75 18.77
N VAL A 537 -6.73 2.28 18.01
CA VAL A 537 -7.19 2.95 16.79
C VAL A 537 -7.67 4.37 17.09
N ARG A 538 -8.42 4.58 18.18
CA ARG A 538 -8.86 5.90 18.61
C ARG A 538 -7.71 6.85 18.86
N SER A 539 -6.63 6.38 19.51
CA SER A 539 -5.44 7.20 19.75
C SER A 539 -4.74 7.58 18.44
N GLN A 540 -4.65 6.65 17.49
CA GLN A 540 -4.08 6.93 16.15
C GLN A 540 -4.91 7.96 15.36
N LEU A 541 -6.23 8.01 15.61
CA LEU A 541 -7.14 8.97 14.99
C LEU A 541 -7.26 10.30 15.77
N GLY A 542 -6.59 10.45 16.91
CA GLY A 542 -6.74 11.62 17.78
C GLY A 542 -8.12 11.74 18.43
N LEU A 543 -8.85 10.63 18.54
CA LEU A 543 -10.18 10.58 19.15
C LEU A 543 -10.08 10.28 20.65
N SER A 544 -11.00 10.84 21.44
CA SER A 544 -11.13 10.50 22.85
C SER A 544 -11.48 9.02 23.07
N PRO A 545 -11.04 8.40 24.19
CA PRO A 545 -11.51 7.08 24.60
C PRO A 545 -13.04 7.06 24.70
N LYS A 546 -13.67 5.93 24.36
CA LYS A 546 -15.06 5.69 24.74
C LYS A 546 -15.09 5.27 26.21
N ASP A 547 -15.93 5.93 26.99
CA ASP A 547 -16.24 5.53 28.37
C ASP A 547 -16.91 4.15 28.45
#